data_AF-A0AAN8XS45-F1
#
_entry.id   AF-A0AAN8XS45-F1
#
_cell.length_a   1.000
_cell.length_b   1.000
_cell.length_c   1.000
_cell.angle_alpha   90.00
_cell.angle_beta   90.00
_cell.angle_gamma   90.00
#
_symmetry.space_group_name_H-M   'P 1'
#
loop_
_entity.id
_entity.type
_entity.pdbx_description
1 polymer ?
#
loop_
_entity_poly.entity_id
_entity_poly.type
_entity_poly.pdbx_seq_one_letter_code
_entity_poly.pdbx_strand_id
1 'polypeptide(L)'
;MTTLSGMMKWRPILKTASDINSIRTLSGGIFKYNVIQERTLSMPTRARNSGYLHKLECKSFVTSPSVYQNGTATKSKECILECPFQDSMEPIPKGSVTTHIMKVLEENGEKVALVDGVTGEKLTSNDLLQRAKKVASGLRRRHFGPGDILCIIASNTLHYPTTFLAVSSNGGILTLASPGYNEDELEHLLKNSGATWIVTGEGLEDLAKSVAKRTGNIKEIFTLGPGGDGCVPFQELLEDPGDLYQPYTEVSILE
;
A
#
# COMPACT_ATOMS: atom_id res chain seq x y z
N MET A 1 -58.96 -23.94 24.45
CA MET A 1 -57.78 -24.21 25.29
C MET A 1 -56.56 -24.04 24.40
N THR A 2 -55.59 -23.15 24.56
CA THR A 2 -55.28 -22.06 25.48
C THR A 2 -54.26 -21.18 24.72
N THR A 3 -54.35 -19.87 24.88
CA THR A 3 -53.63 -18.78 24.20
C THR A 3 -52.21 -18.52 24.73
N LEU A 4 -51.41 -17.76 23.93
CA LEU A 4 -50.34 -16.77 24.24
C LEU A 4 -49.04 -17.04 23.45
N SER A 5 -48.68 -16.23 22.44
CA SER A 5 -48.13 -14.86 22.47
C SER A 5 -46.64 -14.78 22.86
N GLY A 6 -45.83 -14.14 22.01
CA GLY A 6 -44.66 -13.37 22.47
C GLY A 6 -43.29 -13.71 21.85
N MET A 7 -42.90 -12.90 20.86
CA MET A 7 -41.55 -12.46 20.49
C MET A 7 -40.36 -13.00 21.31
N MET A 8 -39.34 -13.56 20.64
CA MET A 8 -37.95 -13.49 21.13
C MET A 8 -37.04 -12.76 20.15
N LYS A 9 -36.73 -11.53 20.58
CA LYS A 9 -35.69 -10.63 20.12
C LYS A 9 -34.35 -11.36 19.94
N TRP A 10 -33.71 -11.17 18.79
CA TRP A 10 -32.26 -11.27 18.67
C TRP A 10 -31.64 -10.20 19.58
N ARG A 11 -30.93 -10.62 20.64
CA ARG A 11 -30.06 -9.75 21.43
C ARG A 11 -28.61 -10.04 21.04
N PRO A 12 -27.81 -9.02 20.68
CA PRO A 12 -26.37 -9.18 20.56
C PRO A 12 -25.78 -9.33 21.96
N ILE A 13 -25.13 -10.47 22.23
CA ILE A 13 -24.26 -10.62 23.41
C ILE A 13 -22.88 -10.15 22.98
N LEU A 14 -22.66 -8.84 23.03
CA LEU A 14 -21.33 -8.25 23.14
C LEU A 14 -21.12 -7.83 24.59
N LYS A 15 -20.24 -8.56 25.28
CA LYS A 15 -19.50 -8.19 26.49
C LYS A 15 -18.21 -9.03 26.38
N THR A 16 -17.02 -8.52 26.07
CA THR A 16 -16.37 -7.24 26.36
C THR A 16 -15.19 -7.08 25.39
N ALA A 17 -15.11 -5.95 24.69
CA ALA A 17 -13.90 -5.51 23.99
C ALA A 17 -13.47 -4.18 24.64
N SER A 18 -12.99 -4.25 25.88
CA SER A 18 -12.60 -3.07 26.67
C SER A 18 -11.12 -2.99 27.02
N ASP A 19 -10.28 -3.96 26.62
CA ASP A 19 -8.93 -4.06 27.20
C ASP A 19 -7.78 -3.84 26.20
N ILE A 20 -8.04 -3.26 25.03
CA ILE A 20 -6.99 -2.92 24.05
C ILE A 20 -6.92 -1.39 23.90
N ASN A 21 -6.08 -0.75 24.70
CA ASN A 21 -5.97 0.71 24.71
C ASN A 21 -4.88 1.28 23.79
N SER A 22 -3.99 0.47 23.20
CA SER A 22 -3.09 0.93 22.15
C SER A 22 -2.32 -0.22 21.50
N ILE A 23 -2.24 -0.22 20.17
CA ILE A 23 -1.28 -1.00 19.38
C ILE A 23 -0.21 -0.01 18.94
N ARG A 24 1.07 -0.29 19.24
CA ARG A 24 2.21 0.45 18.68
C ARG A 24 3.19 -0.52 18.04
N THR A 25 3.55 -0.24 16.80
CA THR A 25 4.57 -0.97 16.06
C THR A 25 5.94 -0.44 16.47
N LEU A 26 6.87 -1.33 16.83
CA LEU A 26 8.30 -1.00 16.92
C LEU A 26 9.02 -1.70 15.76
N SER A 27 10.07 -1.05 15.23
CA SER A 27 10.91 -1.60 14.16
C SER A 27 11.42 -3.00 14.52
N GLY A 28 11.24 -3.97 13.62
CA GLY A 28 11.65 -5.37 13.83
C GLY A 28 10.52 -6.39 14.02
N GLY A 29 9.25 -6.02 13.78
CA GLY A 29 8.13 -6.97 13.79
C GLY A 29 7.66 -7.39 15.19
N ILE A 30 8.05 -6.64 16.23
CA ILE A 30 7.65 -6.91 17.61
C ILE A 30 6.32 -6.19 17.90
N PHE A 31 5.29 -6.96 18.25
CA PHE A 31 4.00 -6.43 18.67
C PHE A 31 3.89 -6.44 20.20
N LYS A 32 3.71 -5.26 20.81
CA LYS A 32 3.43 -5.12 22.25
C LYS A 32 1.93 -5.13 22.51
N TYR A 33 1.49 -6.01 23.41
CA TYR A 33 0.14 -6.00 23.98
C TYR A 33 0.22 -6.00 25.50
N ASN A 34 -0.64 -5.20 26.15
CA ASN A 34 -0.86 -5.27 27.60
C ASN A 34 -2.04 -6.21 27.86
N VAL A 35 -1.79 -7.37 28.47
CA VAL A 35 -2.87 -8.26 28.93
C VAL A 35 -3.27 -7.87 30.35
N ILE A 36 -4.51 -7.42 30.52
CA ILE A 36 -5.10 -7.19 31.84
C ILE A 36 -5.91 -8.45 32.19
N GLN A 37 -5.39 -9.21 33.16
CA GLN A 37 -6.01 -10.36 33.85
C GLN A 37 -6.00 -11.74 33.17
N GLU A 38 -5.38 -12.71 33.86
CA GLU A 38 -5.49 -14.14 33.59
C GLU A 38 -6.85 -14.68 34.06
N ARG A 39 -7.66 -15.22 33.15
CA ARG A 39 -8.74 -16.16 33.48
C ARG A 39 -8.46 -17.49 32.78
N THR A 40 -8.17 -18.51 33.57
CA THR A 40 -8.04 -19.91 33.12
C THR A 40 -9.39 -20.41 32.61
N LEU A 41 -9.53 -20.49 31.28
CA LEU A 41 -10.65 -21.16 30.62
C LEU A 41 -10.29 -22.64 30.44
N SER A 42 -10.82 -23.52 31.30
CA SER A 42 -10.80 -24.97 31.03
C SER A 42 -11.86 -25.29 29.97
N MET A 43 -11.45 -25.67 28.75
CA MET A 43 -12.38 -26.16 27.73
C MET A 43 -12.71 -27.66 27.93
N PRO A 44 -13.99 -28.08 27.83
CA PRO A 44 -14.33 -29.49 27.75
C PRO A 44 -14.08 -30.09 26.36
N THR A 45 -13.61 -31.34 26.38
CA THR A 45 -13.12 -32.22 25.31
C THR A 45 -14.14 -32.55 24.19
N ARG A 46 -14.61 -31.57 23.40
CA ARG A 46 -15.58 -31.82 22.31
C ARG A 46 -15.29 -31.17 20.95
N ALA A 47 -14.02 -30.86 20.66
CA ALA A 47 -13.59 -30.34 19.35
C ALA A 47 -12.53 -31.24 18.68
N ARG A 48 -12.75 -32.57 18.67
CA ARG A 48 -11.82 -33.53 18.04
C ARG A 48 -12.17 -33.93 16.60
N ASN A 49 -13.36 -33.57 16.08
CA ASN A 49 -13.84 -34.06 14.77
C ASN A 49 -14.35 -32.95 13.82
N SER A 50 -13.49 -32.02 13.42
CA SER A 50 -13.64 -31.37 12.11
C SER A 50 -12.26 -31.20 11.47
N GLY A 51 -11.94 -32.10 10.54
CA GLY A 51 -10.62 -32.26 9.93
C GLY A 51 -10.21 -31.21 8.90
N TYR A 52 -10.44 -29.92 9.17
CA TYR A 52 -10.01 -28.80 8.31
C TYR A 52 -9.51 -27.60 9.12
N LEU A 53 -8.73 -27.86 10.15
CA LEU A 53 -7.80 -26.88 10.68
C LEU A 53 -6.42 -27.48 10.49
N HIS A 54 -5.65 -26.92 9.56
CA HIS A 54 -4.21 -27.11 9.56
C HIS A 54 -3.76 -26.78 10.98
N LYS A 55 -3.33 -27.81 11.71
CA LYS A 55 -2.57 -27.67 12.93
C LYS A 55 -1.32 -26.88 12.55
N LEU A 56 -1.39 -25.56 12.65
CA LEU A 56 -0.27 -24.79 13.14
C LEU A 56 -0.08 -25.27 14.57
N GLU A 57 0.58 -26.42 14.73
CA GLU A 57 1.33 -26.72 15.94
C GLU A 57 2.39 -25.62 15.99
N CYS A 58 2.02 -24.48 16.60
CA CYS A 58 2.97 -23.57 17.19
C CYS A 58 3.79 -24.42 18.15
N LYS A 59 4.95 -24.91 17.68
CA LYS A 59 5.90 -25.73 18.43
C LYS A 59 6.52 -25.00 19.64
N SER A 60 6.01 -23.82 19.96
CA SER A 60 6.42 -23.01 21.09
C SER A 60 5.33 -21.99 21.40
N PHE A 61 4.13 -22.46 21.79
CA PHE A 61 3.36 -21.68 22.75
C PHE A 61 4.10 -21.77 24.09
N VAL A 62 5.24 -21.07 24.19
CA VAL A 62 5.78 -20.67 25.48
C VAL A 62 4.88 -19.53 25.95
N THR A 63 3.63 -19.83 26.28
CA THR A 63 3.11 -19.22 27.51
C THR A 63 4.12 -19.65 28.53
N SER A 64 5.01 -18.74 28.95
CA SER A 64 5.98 -19.04 30.00
C SER A 64 5.23 -19.85 31.05
N PRO A 65 5.45 -21.18 31.16
CA PRO A 65 5.03 -21.86 32.35
C PRO A 65 5.99 -21.23 33.33
N SER A 66 5.49 -20.31 34.16
CA SER A 66 6.22 -19.71 35.28
C SER A 66 7.31 -20.67 35.72
N VAL A 67 8.56 -20.36 35.35
CA VAL A 67 9.69 -21.22 35.68
C VAL A 67 9.79 -21.15 37.20
N TYR A 68 9.21 -22.13 37.87
CA TYR A 68 9.34 -22.31 39.30
C TYR A 68 10.74 -22.85 39.55
N GLN A 69 11.73 -21.96 39.55
CA GLN A 69 13.01 -22.21 40.18
C GLN A 69 13.01 -21.49 41.53
N ASN A 70 13.21 -22.24 42.60
CA ASN A 70 13.51 -21.72 43.94
C ASN A 70 12.46 -20.75 44.53
N GLY A 71 11.17 -21.08 44.44
CA GLY A 71 10.13 -20.48 45.29
C GLY A 71 9.90 -18.97 45.14
N THR A 72 10.41 -18.35 44.08
CA THR A 72 10.20 -16.91 43.80
C THR A 72 9.59 -16.75 42.41
N ALA A 73 8.35 -16.28 42.37
CA ALA A 73 7.64 -15.98 41.13
C ALA A 73 8.17 -14.66 40.55
N THR A 74 9.17 -14.74 39.66
CA THR A 74 9.62 -13.57 38.91
C THR A 74 8.59 -13.29 37.82
N LYS A 75 7.80 -12.22 37.98
CA LYS A 75 6.95 -11.69 36.90
C LYS A 75 7.83 -11.39 35.68
N SER A 76 7.78 -12.21 34.64
CA SER A 76 8.23 -11.76 33.33
C SER A 76 7.29 -10.65 32.89
N LYS A 77 7.82 -9.42 32.81
CA LYS A 77 7.03 -8.21 32.56
C LYS A 77 6.54 -8.07 31.13
N GLU A 78 6.94 -8.93 30.19
CA GLU A 78 6.57 -8.81 28.78
C GLU A 78 6.31 -10.20 28.17
N CYS A 79 5.09 -10.44 27.70
CA CYS A 79 4.74 -11.56 26.84
C CYS A 79 4.99 -11.13 25.38
N ILE A 80 6.24 -11.27 24.91
CA ILE A 80 6.56 -11.05 23.50
C ILE A 80 6.29 -12.36 22.75
N LEU A 81 5.36 -12.32 21.79
CA LEU A 81 5.18 -13.40 20.83
C LEU A 81 6.20 -13.21 19.72
N GLU A 82 7.28 -13.97 19.77
CA GLU A 82 8.30 -13.99 18.73
C GLU A 82 7.79 -14.77 17.51
N CYS A 83 8.09 -14.26 16.31
CA CYS A 83 7.72 -14.93 15.08
C CYS A 83 8.46 -16.28 15.00
N PRO A 84 7.77 -17.41 14.84
CA PRO A 84 8.40 -18.73 14.80
C PRO A 84 9.30 -18.95 13.57
N PHE A 85 9.36 -17.96 12.67
CA PHE A 85 10.13 -17.96 11.43
C PHE A 85 11.30 -16.96 11.45
N GLN A 86 11.72 -16.49 12.63
CA GLN A 86 12.85 -15.56 12.77
C GLN A 86 14.14 -16.10 12.12
N ASP A 87 14.42 -17.39 12.27
CA ASP A 87 15.61 -18.03 11.68
C ASP A 87 15.55 -18.15 10.14
N SER A 88 14.36 -17.98 9.55
CA SER A 88 14.14 -17.98 8.10
C SER A 88 13.98 -16.58 7.50
N MET A 89 14.16 -15.52 8.29
CA MET A 89 14.16 -14.16 7.75
C MET A 89 15.50 -13.88 7.06
N GLU A 90 15.48 -13.90 5.73
CA GLU A 90 16.58 -13.36 4.94
C GLU A 90 16.72 -11.86 5.19
N PRO A 91 17.96 -11.31 5.14
CA PRO A 91 18.18 -9.89 5.31
C PRO A 91 17.48 -9.12 4.18
N ILE A 92 16.80 -8.02 4.55
CA ILE A 92 16.10 -7.16 3.59
C ILE A 92 17.14 -6.57 2.61
N PRO A 93 16.97 -6.76 1.30
CA PRO A 93 17.86 -6.17 0.30
C PRO A 93 17.95 -4.65 0.46
N LYS A 94 19.16 -4.12 0.38
CA LYS A 94 19.40 -2.68 0.49
C LYS A 94 19.01 -1.97 -0.81
N GLY A 95 18.37 -0.81 -0.69
CA GLY A 95 17.99 0.05 -1.82
C GLY A 95 16.48 0.19 -1.97
N SER A 96 16.05 1.01 -2.94
CA SER A 96 14.63 1.23 -3.22
C SER A 96 14.01 0.02 -3.91
N VAL A 97 12.73 -0.24 -3.61
CA VAL A 97 11.91 -1.23 -4.34
C VAL A 97 11.92 -0.92 -5.84
N THR A 98 11.89 0.35 -6.22
CA THR A 98 11.95 0.78 -7.62
C THR A 98 13.25 0.36 -8.28
N THR A 99 14.40 0.50 -7.61
CA THR A 99 15.70 0.06 -8.14
C THR A 99 15.72 -1.44 -8.40
N HIS A 100 15.15 -2.23 -7.49
CA HIS A 100 15.05 -3.68 -7.67
C HIS A 100 14.13 -4.05 -8.83
N ILE A 101 12.97 -3.39 -8.95
CA ILE A 101 12.04 -3.62 -10.07
C ILE A 101 12.72 -3.27 -11.39
N MET A 102 13.38 -2.11 -11.50
CA MET A 102 14.05 -1.68 -12.73
C MET A 102 15.16 -2.67 -13.14
N LYS A 103 15.92 -3.20 -12.17
CA LYS A 103 16.92 -4.25 -12.43
C LYS A 103 16.29 -5.54 -12.96
N VAL A 104 15.19 -5.99 -12.35
CA VAL A 104 14.46 -7.18 -12.81
C VAL A 104 13.88 -6.97 -14.22
N LEU A 105 13.42 -5.76 -14.54
CA LEU A 105 12.94 -5.43 -15.88
C LEU A 105 14.08 -5.47 -16.92
N GLU A 106 15.27 -4.97 -16.57
CA GLU A 106 16.46 -5.04 -17.41
C GLU A 106 16.89 -6.49 -17.67
N GLU A 107 16.88 -7.35 -16.64
CA GLU A 107 17.25 -8.76 -16.76
C GLU A 107 16.25 -9.59 -17.60
N ASN A 108 14.98 -9.19 -17.61
CA ASN A 108 13.92 -9.93 -18.29
C ASN A 108 13.58 -9.40 -19.69
N GLY A 109 14.19 -8.29 -20.14
CA GLY A 109 14.24 -7.84 -21.54
C GLY A 109 12.93 -8.01 -22.33
N GLU A 110 12.85 -9.04 -23.15
CA GLU A 110 11.72 -9.29 -24.06
C GLU A 110 10.52 -10.01 -23.42
N LYS A 111 10.64 -10.48 -22.17
CA LYS A 111 9.51 -11.15 -21.49
C LYS A 111 8.39 -10.15 -21.23
N VAL A 112 7.17 -10.60 -21.49
CA VAL A 112 5.95 -9.84 -21.19
C VAL A 112 5.86 -9.58 -19.69
N ALA A 113 5.82 -8.30 -19.32
CA ALA A 113 5.71 -7.84 -17.94
C ALA A 113 4.27 -7.47 -17.59
N LEU A 114 3.55 -6.83 -18.52
CA LEU A 114 2.19 -6.34 -18.30
C LEU A 114 1.29 -6.69 -19.48
N VAL A 115 0.03 -6.96 -19.17
CA VAL A 115 -1.04 -7.18 -20.15
C VAL A 115 -2.23 -6.35 -19.73
N ASP A 116 -2.73 -5.52 -20.64
CA ASP A 116 -3.98 -4.81 -20.46
C ASP A 116 -5.15 -5.79 -20.60
N GLY A 117 -5.99 -5.89 -19.58
CA GLY A 117 -7.11 -6.83 -19.56
C GLY A 117 -8.27 -6.44 -20.50
N VAL A 118 -8.36 -5.17 -20.91
CA VAL A 118 -9.44 -4.66 -21.77
C VAL A 118 -9.01 -4.67 -23.23
N THR A 119 -7.82 -4.12 -23.53
CA THR A 119 -7.35 -3.99 -24.92
C THR A 119 -6.57 -5.23 -25.39
N GLY A 120 -6.02 -6.02 -24.46
CA GLY A 120 -5.11 -7.12 -24.77
C GLY A 120 -3.70 -6.65 -25.17
N GLU A 121 -3.40 -5.35 -25.10
CA GLU A 121 -2.05 -4.82 -25.32
C GLU A 121 -1.08 -5.44 -24.31
N LYS A 122 0.12 -5.78 -24.78
CA LYS A 122 1.17 -6.37 -23.95
C LYS A 122 2.40 -5.48 -23.96
N LEU A 123 2.98 -5.26 -22.80
CA LEU A 123 4.29 -4.62 -22.67
C LEU A 123 5.33 -5.63 -22.26
N THR A 124 6.43 -5.66 -23.01
CA THR A 124 7.63 -6.37 -22.58
C THR A 124 8.30 -5.61 -21.43
N SER A 125 9.21 -6.28 -20.74
CA SER A 125 9.98 -5.68 -19.65
C SER A 125 10.81 -4.49 -20.15
N ASN A 126 11.39 -4.59 -21.36
CA ASN A 126 12.11 -3.51 -22.00
C ASN A 126 11.18 -2.36 -22.39
N ASP A 127 9.99 -2.63 -22.93
CA ASP A 127 9.02 -1.56 -23.25
C ASP A 127 8.63 -0.76 -22.00
N LEU A 128 8.30 -1.46 -20.91
CA LEU A 128 7.95 -0.82 -19.64
C LEU A 128 9.12 0.00 -19.09
N LEU A 129 10.33 -0.56 -19.13
CA LEU A 129 11.55 0.12 -18.69
C LEU A 129 11.79 1.41 -19.50
N GLN A 130 11.71 1.34 -20.82
CA GLN A 130 11.92 2.50 -21.69
C GLN A 130 10.82 3.55 -21.48
N ARG A 131 9.55 3.16 -21.43
CA ARG A 131 8.44 4.07 -21.16
C ARG A 131 8.62 4.76 -19.79
N ALA A 132 9.01 4.02 -18.75
CA ALA A 132 9.27 4.60 -17.43
C ALA A 132 10.45 5.59 -17.43
N LYS A 133 11.55 5.27 -18.13
CA LYS A 133 12.72 6.16 -18.27
C LYS A 133 12.37 7.46 -18.98
N LYS A 134 11.61 7.38 -20.08
CA LYS A 134 11.14 8.56 -20.83
C LYS A 134 10.21 9.44 -20.01
N VAL A 135 9.19 8.85 -19.37
CA VAL A 135 8.26 9.61 -18.52
C VAL A 135 9.00 10.25 -17.35
N ALA A 136 9.94 9.54 -16.71
CA ALA A 136 10.76 10.10 -15.64
C ALA A 136 11.62 11.27 -16.13
N SER A 137 12.25 11.15 -17.28
CA SER A 137 13.02 12.24 -17.91
C SER A 137 12.13 13.45 -18.22
N GLY A 138 10.97 13.23 -18.84
CA GLY A 138 10.00 14.29 -19.16
C GLY A 138 9.45 15.01 -17.91
N LEU A 139 9.23 14.28 -16.82
CA LEU A 139 8.87 14.86 -15.52
C LEU A 139 10.04 15.67 -14.94
N ARG A 140 11.26 15.16 -15.00
CA ARG A 140 12.45 15.84 -14.49
C ARG A 140 12.75 17.14 -15.23
N ARG A 141 12.52 17.19 -16.54
CA ARG A 141 12.59 18.42 -17.35
C ARG A 141 11.65 19.51 -16.84
N ARG A 142 10.50 19.11 -16.30
CA ARG A 142 9.53 20.02 -15.69
C ARG A 142 9.79 20.25 -14.19
N HIS A 143 11.00 19.95 -13.74
CA HIS A 143 11.46 20.12 -12.37
C HIS A 143 10.70 19.27 -11.33
N PHE A 144 10.12 18.15 -11.76
CA PHE A 144 9.59 17.15 -10.83
C PHE A 144 10.75 16.42 -10.13
N GLY A 145 10.70 16.34 -8.80
CA GLY A 145 11.74 15.66 -8.03
C GLY A 145 11.34 15.27 -6.61
N PRO A 146 12.32 15.05 -5.72
CA PRO A 146 12.07 14.71 -4.33
C PRO A 146 11.19 15.74 -3.63
N GLY A 147 10.15 15.24 -2.95
CA GLY A 147 9.16 16.06 -2.26
C GLY A 147 7.99 16.54 -3.12
N ASP A 148 8.04 16.39 -4.45
CA ASP A 148 6.85 16.56 -5.29
C ASP A 148 5.94 15.33 -5.18
N ILE A 149 4.63 15.60 -5.24
CA ILE A 149 3.59 14.59 -5.06
C ILE A 149 2.68 14.62 -6.28
N LEU A 150 2.58 13.47 -6.95
CA LEU A 150 1.77 13.28 -8.15
C LEU A 150 0.55 12.42 -7.84
N CYS A 151 -0.64 12.94 -8.15
CA CYS A 151 -1.90 12.22 -8.02
C CYS A 151 -2.28 11.53 -9.34
N ILE A 152 -2.61 10.24 -9.30
CA ILE A 152 -3.20 9.55 -10.45
C ILE A 152 -4.69 9.37 -10.21
N ILE A 153 -5.53 9.90 -11.10
CA ILE A 153 -6.98 9.67 -11.16
C ILE A 153 -7.35 9.09 -12.52
N ALA A 154 -7.20 7.78 -12.67
CA ALA A 154 -7.45 7.10 -13.94
C ALA A 154 -7.89 5.65 -13.70
N SER A 155 -8.53 5.06 -14.71
CA SER A 155 -8.72 3.61 -14.79
C SER A 155 -7.37 2.89 -14.86
N ASN A 156 -7.36 1.62 -14.46
CA ASN A 156 -6.16 0.78 -14.52
C ASN A 156 -5.78 0.47 -15.97
N THR A 157 -4.91 1.30 -16.55
CA THR A 157 -4.30 1.13 -17.88
C THR A 157 -2.80 0.88 -17.74
N LEU A 158 -2.13 0.54 -18.85
CA LEU A 158 -0.68 0.35 -18.89
C LEU A 158 0.13 1.62 -18.54
N HIS A 159 -0.48 2.80 -18.62
CA HIS A 159 0.14 4.06 -18.20
C HIS A 159 0.31 4.16 -16.68
N TYR A 160 -0.52 3.45 -15.91
CA TYR A 160 -0.49 3.48 -14.45
C TYR A 160 0.83 2.95 -13.86
N PRO A 161 1.26 1.70 -14.14
CA PRO A 161 2.56 1.21 -13.67
C PRO A 161 3.73 1.98 -14.28
N THR A 162 3.60 2.47 -15.51
CA THR A 162 4.61 3.33 -16.15
C THR A 162 4.83 4.61 -15.35
N THR A 163 3.75 5.30 -14.98
CA THR A 163 3.77 6.54 -14.19
C THR A 163 4.32 6.28 -12.79
N PHE A 164 3.90 5.17 -12.16
CA PHE A 164 4.38 4.76 -10.85
C PHE A 164 5.91 4.59 -10.83
N LEU A 165 6.46 3.84 -11.79
CA LEU A 165 7.91 3.63 -11.88
C LEU A 165 8.65 4.92 -12.19
N ALA A 166 8.09 5.77 -13.05
CA ALA A 166 8.70 7.04 -13.42
C ALA A 166 8.80 8.02 -12.24
N VAL A 167 7.69 8.24 -11.52
CA VAL A 167 7.65 9.13 -10.35
C VAL A 167 8.56 8.60 -9.24
N SER A 168 8.47 7.30 -8.94
CA SER A 168 9.31 6.67 -7.91
C SER A 168 10.79 6.75 -8.27
N SER A 169 11.13 6.63 -9.56
CA SER A 169 12.52 6.77 -10.03
C SER A 169 13.07 8.18 -9.88
N ASN A 170 12.23 9.21 -9.87
CA ASN A 170 12.63 10.60 -9.61
C ASN A 170 12.65 10.95 -8.12
N GLY A 171 12.33 10.00 -7.23
CA GLY A 171 12.22 10.25 -5.78
C GLY A 171 10.95 11.00 -5.38
N GLY A 172 10.00 11.17 -6.29
CA GLY A 172 8.70 11.76 -5.98
C GLY A 172 7.76 10.76 -5.32
N ILE A 173 6.64 11.27 -4.81
CA ILE A 173 5.63 10.48 -4.11
C ILE A 173 4.40 10.36 -5.01
N LEU A 174 3.80 9.17 -5.06
CA LEU A 174 2.49 8.98 -5.68
C LEU A 174 1.37 8.98 -4.65
N THR A 175 0.28 9.64 -5.00
CA THR A 175 -1.02 9.43 -4.37
C THR A 175 -2.01 8.94 -5.41
N LEU A 176 -2.93 8.06 -5.01
CA LEU A 176 -3.81 7.35 -5.94
C LEU A 176 -5.25 7.69 -5.60
N ALA A 177 -6.00 8.15 -6.60
CA ALA A 177 -7.41 8.44 -6.50
C ALA A 177 -8.22 7.43 -7.30
N SER A 178 -9.40 7.09 -6.80
CA SER A 178 -10.36 6.31 -7.58
C SER A 178 -10.94 7.17 -8.70
N PRO A 179 -11.11 6.64 -9.92
CA PRO A 179 -11.83 7.36 -10.98
C PRO A 179 -13.31 7.61 -10.64
N GLY A 180 -13.85 6.95 -9.62
CA GLY A 180 -15.21 7.18 -9.13
C GLY A 180 -15.35 8.27 -8.07
N TYR A 181 -14.27 9.00 -7.74
CA TYR A 181 -14.34 10.10 -6.78
C TYR A 181 -15.11 11.29 -7.33
N ASN A 182 -15.88 11.93 -6.46
CA ASN A 182 -16.46 13.24 -6.75
C ASN A 182 -15.46 14.38 -6.50
N GLU A 183 -15.85 15.62 -6.81
CA GLU A 183 -14.99 16.79 -6.65
C GLU A 183 -14.50 16.99 -5.21
N ASP A 184 -15.37 16.82 -4.22
CA ASP A 184 -15.04 17.09 -2.81
C ASP A 184 -14.07 16.03 -2.26
N GLU A 185 -14.25 14.77 -2.65
CA GLU A 185 -13.35 13.66 -2.29
C GLU A 185 -11.95 13.85 -2.90
N LEU A 186 -11.90 14.19 -4.19
CA LEU A 186 -10.63 14.46 -4.86
C LEU A 186 -9.94 15.70 -4.28
N GLU A 187 -10.69 16.77 -4.01
CA GLU A 187 -10.14 17.96 -3.37
C GLU A 187 -9.56 17.64 -2.00
N HIS A 188 -10.29 16.88 -1.18
CA HIS A 188 -9.83 16.47 0.13
C HIS A 188 -8.52 15.67 0.05
N LEU A 189 -8.44 14.71 -0.88
CA LEU A 189 -7.22 13.93 -1.12
C LEU A 189 -6.05 14.82 -1.53
N LEU A 190 -6.24 15.71 -2.50
CA LEU A 190 -5.17 16.57 -3.01
C LEU A 190 -4.67 17.55 -1.94
N LYS A 191 -5.58 18.15 -1.15
CA LYS A 191 -5.22 19.03 -0.03
C LYS A 191 -4.48 18.28 1.08
N ASN A 192 -4.95 17.09 1.44
CA ASN A 192 -4.35 16.31 2.52
C ASN A 192 -2.99 15.72 2.11
N SER A 193 -2.85 15.30 0.86
CA SER A 193 -1.59 14.77 0.34
C SER A 193 -0.58 15.86 0.00
N GLY A 194 -1.01 17.08 -0.29
CA GLY A 194 -0.11 18.13 -0.81
C GLY A 194 0.31 17.88 -2.26
N ALA A 195 -0.50 17.13 -3.02
CA ALA A 195 -0.27 16.88 -4.44
C ALA A 195 -0.12 18.18 -5.23
N THR A 196 0.92 18.25 -6.05
CA THR A 196 1.24 19.39 -6.94
C THR A 196 1.10 19.02 -8.42
N TRP A 197 0.90 17.74 -8.73
CA TRP A 197 0.76 17.23 -10.10
C TRP A 197 -0.42 16.27 -10.19
N ILE A 198 -1.09 16.22 -11.34
CA ILE A 198 -2.19 15.30 -11.60
C ILE A 198 -1.97 14.57 -12.93
N VAL A 199 -2.19 13.24 -12.95
CA VAL A 199 -2.41 12.46 -14.16
C VAL A 199 -3.85 11.97 -14.14
N THR A 200 -4.64 12.40 -15.12
CA THR A 200 -6.06 12.08 -15.24
C THR A 200 -6.32 11.11 -16.40
N GLY A 201 -7.26 10.19 -16.21
CA GLY A 201 -7.79 9.37 -17.29
C GLY A 201 -8.67 10.17 -18.25
N GLU A 202 -8.93 9.57 -19.41
CA GLU A 202 -9.84 10.11 -20.42
C GLU A 202 -11.26 10.26 -19.84
N GLY A 203 -11.89 11.42 -20.05
CA GLY A 203 -13.24 11.75 -19.58
C GLY A 203 -13.30 12.31 -18.15
N LEU A 204 -12.16 12.40 -17.45
CA LEU A 204 -12.06 12.96 -16.09
C LEU A 204 -11.35 14.32 -16.05
N GLU A 205 -11.08 14.91 -17.22
CA GLU A 205 -10.33 16.17 -17.33
C GLU A 205 -11.06 17.33 -16.66
N ASP A 206 -12.37 17.43 -16.80
CA ASP A 206 -13.14 18.54 -16.23
C ASP A 206 -13.19 18.45 -14.71
N LEU A 207 -13.30 17.24 -14.16
CA LEU A 207 -13.18 16.97 -12.73
C LEU A 207 -11.79 17.41 -12.22
N ALA A 208 -10.72 16.97 -12.87
CA ALA A 208 -9.35 17.33 -12.51
C ALA A 208 -9.11 18.84 -12.57
N LYS A 209 -9.58 19.52 -13.62
CA LYS A 209 -9.49 20.99 -13.79
C LYS A 209 -10.29 21.73 -12.72
N SER A 210 -11.52 21.32 -12.45
CA SER A 210 -12.39 21.92 -11.44
C SER A 210 -11.71 21.88 -10.07
N VAL A 211 -11.22 20.71 -9.68
CA VAL A 211 -10.54 20.52 -8.39
C VAL A 211 -9.18 21.20 -8.33
N ALA A 212 -8.41 21.22 -9.43
CA ALA A 212 -7.15 21.95 -9.51
C ALA A 212 -7.32 23.46 -9.25
N LYS A 213 -8.42 24.06 -9.74
CA LYS A 213 -8.77 25.46 -9.45
C LYS A 213 -9.13 25.67 -7.96
N ARG A 214 -9.81 24.70 -7.33
CA ARG A 214 -10.20 24.74 -5.91
C ARG A 214 -9.00 24.58 -4.95
N THR A 215 -8.01 23.78 -5.34
CA THR A 215 -6.79 23.52 -4.56
C THR A 215 -5.73 24.62 -4.73
N GLY A 216 -5.52 25.11 -5.96
CA GLY A 216 -4.66 26.26 -6.25
C GLY A 216 -3.14 26.01 -6.20
N ASN A 217 -2.70 24.79 -5.87
CA ASN A 217 -1.28 24.40 -5.79
C ASN A 217 -0.85 23.40 -6.88
N ILE A 218 -1.73 23.08 -7.83
CA ILE A 218 -1.44 22.17 -8.95
C ILE A 218 -0.63 22.92 -10.01
N LYS A 219 0.57 22.40 -10.31
CA LYS A 219 1.50 22.93 -11.32
C LYS A 219 1.09 22.53 -12.74
N GLU A 220 0.79 21.25 -12.93
CA GLU A 220 0.48 20.69 -14.25
C GLU A 220 -0.48 19.50 -14.15
N ILE A 221 -1.32 19.33 -15.17
CA ILE A 221 -2.28 18.23 -15.29
C ILE A 221 -1.98 17.50 -16.61
N PHE A 222 -1.68 16.22 -16.52
CA PHE A 222 -1.52 15.33 -17.66
C PHE A 222 -2.80 14.54 -17.91
N THR A 223 -3.25 14.40 -19.16
CA THR A 223 -4.38 13.53 -19.53
C THR A 223 -3.90 12.31 -20.32
N LEU A 224 -4.46 11.13 -20.05
CA LEU A 224 -4.26 9.94 -20.88
C LEU A 224 -5.00 9.99 -22.23
N GLY A 225 -5.86 11.00 -22.45
CA GLY A 225 -6.57 11.25 -23.70
C GLY A 225 -5.82 12.22 -24.66
N PRO A 226 -6.50 12.73 -25.71
CA PRO A 226 -5.89 13.50 -26.80
C PRO A 226 -5.34 14.90 -26.41
N GLY A 227 -5.41 15.31 -25.14
CA GLY A 227 -4.98 16.64 -24.70
C GLY A 227 -5.99 17.74 -25.06
N GLY A 228 -6.01 18.84 -24.30
CA GLY A 228 -6.90 19.98 -24.53
C GLY A 228 -7.27 20.76 -23.26
N ASP A 229 -7.58 22.06 -23.42
CA ASP A 229 -8.05 22.97 -22.35
C ASP A 229 -7.20 22.98 -21.06
N GLY A 230 -5.89 23.21 -21.19
CA GLY A 230 -4.98 23.31 -20.05
C GLY A 230 -4.50 21.98 -19.47
N CYS A 231 -4.90 20.86 -20.09
CA CYS A 231 -4.32 19.54 -19.83
C CYS A 231 -3.30 19.17 -20.92
N VAL A 232 -2.12 18.70 -20.49
CA VAL A 232 -1.05 18.23 -21.36
C VAL A 232 -1.27 16.75 -21.67
N PRO A 233 -1.17 16.30 -22.93
CA PRO A 233 -1.30 14.88 -23.24
C PRO A 233 -0.14 14.08 -22.62
N PHE A 234 -0.45 12.96 -21.96
CA PHE A 234 0.55 12.05 -21.38
C PHE A 234 1.51 11.50 -22.43
N GLN A 235 1.06 11.43 -23.68
CA GLN A 235 1.86 11.06 -24.83
C GLN A 235 3.12 11.93 -24.98
N GLU A 236 3.08 13.21 -24.59
CA GLU A 236 4.25 14.08 -24.61
C GLU A 236 5.38 13.57 -23.70
N LEU A 237 5.03 12.98 -22.54
CA LEU A 237 6.02 12.37 -21.64
C LEU A 237 6.60 11.07 -22.21
N LEU A 238 5.85 10.36 -23.07
CA LEU A 238 6.29 9.14 -23.73
C LEU A 238 7.17 9.41 -24.97
N GLU A 239 7.08 10.61 -25.53
CA GLU A 239 7.89 11.05 -26.67
C GLU A 239 9.23 11.65 -26.25
N ASP A 240 9.44 11.90 -24.96
CA ASP A 240 10.73 12.38 -24.43
C ASP A 240 11.90 11.43 -24.79
N PRO A 241 13.09 11.96 -25.12
CA PRO A 241 14.26 11.14 -25.47
C PRO A 241 14.79 10.27 -24.32
N GLY A 242 14.46 10.57 -23.05
CA GLY A 242 14.89 9.77 -21.90
C GLY A 242 16.32 10.04 -21.39
N ASP A 243 17.00 11.04 -21.95
CA ASP A 243 18.37 11.46 -21.65
C ASP A 243 18.58 12.06 -20.23
N LEU A 244 17.55 12.68 -19.64
CA LEU A 244 17.63 13.22 -18.28
C LEU A 244 17.24 12.19 -17.21
N TYR A 245 16.99 10.95 -17.59
CA TYR A 245 16.71 9.89 -16.63
C TYR A 245 17.92 9.63 -15.72
N GLN A 246 17.73 9.83 -14.41
CA GLN A 246 18.69 9.43 -13.40
C GLN A 246 17.95 8.79 -12.22
N PRO A 247 18.23 7.52 -11.88
CA PRO A 247 17.55 6.84 -10.79
C PRO A 247 17.89 7.51 -9.47
N TYR A 248 16.86 7.92 -8.74
CA TYR A 248 17.01 8.46 -7.40
C TYR A 248 17.44 7.35 -6.44
N THR A 249 18.60 7.55 -5.79
CA THR A 249 19.27 6.51 -4.98
C THR A 249 19.25 6.80 -3.48
N GLU A 250 18.88 8.04 -3.09
CA GLU A 250 18.84 8.43 -1.68
C GLU A 250 17.52 8.00 -1.03
N VAL A 251 17.53 6.84 -0.37
CA VAL A 251 16.45 6.47 0.53
C VAL A 251 16.76 7.10 1.89
N SER A 252 16.21 8.28 2.15
CA SER A 252 16.22 8.87 3.49
C SER A 252 15.34 8.00 4.38
N ILE A 253 15.94 7.03 5.08
CA ILE A 253 15.27 6.34 6.17
C ILE A 253 15.09 7.42 7.23
N LEU A 254 13.84 7.83 7.49
CA LEU A 254 13.52 8.67 8.64
C LEU A 254 13.89 7.85 9.88
N GLU A 255 15.05 8.17 10.47
CA GLU A 255 15.48 7.67 11.78
C GLU A 255 14.60 8.21 12.92
#